data_AF-A0A8C4QQ74-F1
#
_entry.id   AF-A0A8C4QQ74-F1
#
_cell.length_a   1.000
_cell.length_b   1.000
_cell.length_c   1.000
_cell.angle_alpha   90.00
_cell.angle_beta   90.00
_cell.angle_gamma   90.00
#
_symmetry.space_group_name_H-M   'P 1'
#
loop_
_entity.id
_entity.type
_entity.pdbx_description
1 polymer ?
#
loop_
_entity_poly.entity_id
_entity_poly.type
_entity_poly.pdbx_seq_one_letter_code
_entity_poly.pdbx_strand_id
1 'polypeptide(L)'
;MGDQVGRLQDQIGGLQDNVTQGKNKHKDLSRNLDNVMAMLKTIPSDTGAKIDEAKRSAAVASKAASGLLEQTMDLNEDLVHLQHSYNKLSEDTRKANDAINDAGKDVAEARDKVNQVDDEVNRLLEKLKPIKKLESNLNRNISQLRDLIKQARKQAASIKVSVQSGSGCVRTYHADIKKGTYNMVTLNVRTTVADNLLFYLPSADTSDFLAIEMRKGKVIFQWDVGSGVGRVEYPSFEINTGKWYRIEAERSGRNGSLIIRPSEGGPTPMREVGQAPKGYTILDVDNKAPLFVGGMKETAKKHDVVKRTTFTGCMGEAFLDGKSIGLWNFRTTGGDCSGCVVRYMSSFLCSFYHILLCRSFKSYCVTPF
;
A
#
# COMPACT_ATOMS: atom_id res chain seq x y z
N MET A 1 -57.96 -17.41 -31.48
CA MET A 1 -58.67 -16.24 -30.92
C MET A 1 -59.29 -15.36 -32.01
N GLY A 2 -58.58 -14.92 -33.05
CA GLY A 2 -59.16 -14.05 -34.11
C GLY A 2 -60.43 -14.59 -34.80
N ASP A 3 -60.50 -15.91 -35.01
CA ASP A 3 -61.65 -16.55 -35.71
C ASP A 3 -62.95 -16.56 -34.88
N GLN A 4 -62.86 -16.54 -33.54
CA GLN A 4 -64.02 -16.40 -32.66
C GLN A 4 -64.47 -14.93 -32.54
N VAL A 5 -63.54 -13.99 -32.66
CA VAL A 5 -63.83 -12.55 -32.60
C VAL A 5 -64.59 -12.09 -33.83
N GLY A 6 -64.19 -12.54 -35.03
CA GLY A 6 -64.91 -12.22 -36.27
C GLY A 6 -66.36 -12.71 -36.22
N ARG A 7 -66.57 -13.96 -35.78
CA ARG A 7 -67.93 -14.52 -35.66
C ARG A 7 -68.83 -13.77 -34.69
N LEU A 8 -68.29 -13.32 -33.55
CA LEU A 8 -69.04 -12.53 -32.58
C LEU A 8 -69.37 -11.13 -33.11
N GLN A 9 -68.46 -10.50 -33.86
CA GLN A 9 -68.72 -9.21 -34.50
C GLN A 9 -69.83 -9.31 -35.56
N ASP A 10 -69.80 -10.35 -36.39
CA ASP A 10 -70.83 -10.59 -37.41
C ASP A 10 -72.22 -10.82 -36.77
N GLN A 11 -72.26 -11.56 -35.64
CA GLN A 11 -73.50 -11.80 -34.91
C GLN A 11 -74.07 -10.52 -34.26
N ILE A 12 -73.22 -9.64 -33.74
CA ILE A 12 -73.65 -8.36 -33.17
C ILE A 12 -74.18 -7.43 -34.27
N GLY A 13 -73.51 -7.36 -35.43
CA GLY A 13 -73.98 -6.58 -36.57
C GLY A 13 -75.38 -7.03 -37.05
N GLY A 14 -75.61 -8.35 -37.14
CA GLY A 14 -76.91 -8.88 -37.50
C GLY A 14 -78.02 -8.58 -36.48
N LEU A 15 -77.68 -8.51 -35.19
CA LEU A 15 -78.64 -8.10 -34.13
C LEU A 15 -78.99 -6.61 -34.23
N GLN A 16 -78.03 -5.75 -34.54
CA GLN A 16 -78.24 -4.30 -34.73
C GLN A 16 -79.21 -4.00 -35.87
N ASP A 17 -79.08 -4.71 -36.99
CA ASP A 17 -79.96 -4.56 -38.15
C ASP A 17 -81.41 -4.96 -37.80
N ASN A 18 -81.57 -6.05 -37.06
CA ASN A 18 -82.88 -6.53 -36.62
C ASN A 18 -83.57 -5.55 -35.65
N VAL A 19 -82.82 -4.95 -34.73
CA VAL A 19 -83.34 -3.91 -33.81
C VAL A 19 -83.80 -2.67 -34.60
N THR A 20 -83.01 -2.24 -35.59
CA THR A 20 -83.35 -1.11 -36.46
C THR A 20 -84.60 -1.39 -37.29
N GLN A 21 -84.74 -2.61 -37.81
CA GLN A 21 -85.94 -3.03 -38.53
C GLN A 21 -87.18 -3.07 -37.61
N GLY A 22 -87.03 -3.58 -36.39
CA GLY A 22 -88.09 -3.59 -35.38
C GLY A 22 -88.60 -2.18 -35.03
N LYS A 23 -87.69 -1.21 -34.92
CA LYS A 23 -88.02 0.21 -34.70
C LYS A 23 -88.87 0.81 -35.81
N ASN A 24 -88.52 0.52 -37.06
CA ASN A 24 -89.29 1.01 -38.21
C ASN A 24 -90.71 0.42 -38.22
N LYS A 25 -90.83 -0.89 -38.00
CA LYS A 25 -92.13 -1.57 -37.90
C LYS A 25 -92.98 -1.03 -36.75
N HIS A 26 -92.38 -0.75 -35.60
CA HIS A 26 -93.09 -0.16 -34.46
C HIS A 26 -93.59 1.26 -34.76
N LYS A 27 -92.77 2.08 -35.43
CA LYS A 27 -93.16 3.43 -35.87
C LYS A 27 -94.35 3.39 -36.82
N ASP A 28 -94.39 2.41 -37.72
CA ASP A 28 -95.51 2.20 -38.63
C ASP A 28 -96.76 1.71 -37.88
N LEU A 29 -96.60 0.80 -36.92
CA LEU A 29 -97.70 0.32 -36.08
C LEU A 29 -98.29 1.44 -35.21
N SER A 30 -97.45 2.31 -34.65
CA SER A 30 -97.89 3.47 -33.86
C SER A 30 -98.67 4.45 -34.72
N ARG A 31 -98.22 4.76 -35.95
CA ARG A 31 -98.98 5.57 -36.91
C ARG A 31 -100.34 4.96 -37.24
N ASN A 32 -100.37 3.64 -37.45
CA ASN A 32 -101.62 2.93 -37.73
C ASN A 32 -102.57 2.97 -36.52
N LEU A 33 -102.05 2.83 -35.31
CA LEU A 33 -102.83 2.96 -34.09
C LEU A 33 -103.40 4.37 -33.93
N ASP A 34 -102.60 5.41 -34.18
CA ASP A 34 -103.07 6.80 -34.16
C ASP A 34 -104.20 7.04 -35.17
N ASN A 35 -104.10 6.45 -36.36
CA ASN A 35 -105.16 6.49 -37.37
C ASN A 35 -106.44 5.78 -36.92
N VAL A 36 -106.32 4.58 -36.32
CA VAL A 36 -107.47 3.84 -35.77
C VAL A 36 -108.11 4.59 -34.60
N MET A 37 -107.30 5.20 -33.74
CA MET A 37 -107.75 6.04 -32.62
C MET A 37 -108.46 7.31 -33.10
N ALA A 38 -108.02 7.88 -34.23
CA ALA A 38 -108.69 9.00 -34.88
C ALA A 38 -110.05 8.57 -35.47
N MET A 39 -110.14 7.40 -36.10
CA MET A 39 -111.40 6.82 -36.60
C MET A 39 -112.39 6.47 -35.47
N LEU A 40 -111.91 6.02 -34.31
CA LEU A 40 -112.76 5.73 -33.16
C LEU A 40 -113.38 6.98 -32.51
N LYS A 41 -112.77 8.17 -32.69
CA LYS A 41 -113.32 9.44 -32.18
C LYS A 41 -114.58 9.91 -32.93
N THR A 42 -114.88 9.36 -34.10
CA THR A 42 -116.01 9.78 -34.96
C THR A 42 -117.29 8.94 -34.79
N ILE A 43 -117.33 8.00 -33.83
CA ILE A 43 -118.47 7.09 -33.61
C ILE A 43 -119.40 7.62 -32.47
N PRO A 44 -120.73 7.77 -32.69
CA PRO A 44 -121.68 8.25 -31.67
C PRO A 44 -121.83 7.30 -30.45
N SER A 45 -122.10 7.90 -29.29
CA SER A 45 -122.03 7.28 -27.96
C SER A 45 -123.22 6.39 -27.60
N ASP A 46 -123.14 5.09 -27.87
CA ASP A 46 -123.92 4.07 -27.13
C ASP A 46 -123.14 2.74 -26.90
N THR A 47 -121.81 2.78 -27.07
CA THR A 47 -120.90 1.67 -26.74
C THR A 47 -119.64 2.19 -26.04
N GLY A 48 -119.78 3.27 -25.27
CA GLY A 48 -118.65 4.07 -24.76
C GLY A 48 -117.71 3.32 -23.82
N ALA A 49 -118.23 2.52 -22.87
CA ALA A 49 -117.40 1.92 -21.82
C ALA A 49 -116.40 0.85 -22.34
N LYS A 50 -116.83 -0.04 -23.23
CA LYS A 50 -115.96 -1.09 -23.81
C LYS A 50 -114.98 -0.54 -24.84
N ILE A 51 -115.38 0.49 -25.59
CA ILE A 51 -114.50 1.18 -26.55
C ILE A 51 -113.43 1.99 -25.79
N ASP A 52 -113.79 2.67 -24.70
CA ASP A 52 -112.82 3.40 -23.86
C ASP A 52 -111.85 2.46 -23.13
N GLU A 53 -112.29 1.26 -22.76
CA GLU A 53 -111.42 0.23 -22.20
C GLU A 53 -110.43 -0.32 -23.24
N ALA A 54 -110.90 -0.64 -24.45
CA ALA A 54 -110.03 -1.04 -25.56
C ALA A 54 -109.01 0.06 -25.91
N LYS A 55 -109.44 1.31 -25.90
CA LYS A 55 -108.62 2.50 -26.12
C LYS A 55 -107.52 2.66 -25.07
N ARG A 56 -107.85 2.52 -23.79
CA ARG A 56 -106.87 2.59 -22.69
C ARG A 56 -105.90 1.41 -22.75
N SER A 57 -106.39 0.20 -23.03
CA SER A 57 -105.56 -0.99 -23.18
C SER A 57 -104.55 -0.85 -24.32
N ALA A 58 -104.99 -0.36 -25.49
CA ALA A 58 -104.10 -0.09 -26.62
C ALA A 58 -103.06 1.01 -26.32
N ALA A 59 -103.45 2.08 -25.61
CA ALA A 59 -102.52 3.13 -25.19
C ALA A 59 -101.49 2.63 -24.16
N VAL A 60 -101.89 1.77 -23.22
CA VAL A 60 -100.99 1.12 -22.26
C VAL A 60 -100.02 0.18 -22.98
N ALA A 61 -100.51 -0.64 -23.92
CA ALA A 61 -99.69 -1.53 -24.73
C ALA A 61 -98.67 -0.77 -25.59
N SER A 62 -99.08 0.35 -26.20
CA SER A 62 -98.18 1.21 -26.97
C SER A 62 -97.12 1.89 -26.10
N LYS A 63 -97.49 2.39 -24.92
CA LYS A 63 -96.54 2.96 -23.95
C LYS A 63 -95.54 1.91 -23.44
N ALA A 64 -96.01 0.71 -23.13
CA ALA A 64 -95.15 -0.41 -22.72
C ALA A 64 -94.19 -0.82 -23.84
N ALA A 65 -94.67 -0.89 -25.09
CA ALA A 65 -93.82 -1.18 -26.25
C ALA A 65 -92.78 -0.08 -26.51
N SER A 66 -93.13 1.19 -26.30
CA SER A 66 -92.18 2.31 -26.41
C SER A 66 -91.08 2.24 -25.34
N GLY A 67 -91.46 1.94 -24.09
CA GLY A 67 -90.49 1.77 -22.99
C GLY A 67 -89.57 0.55 -23.18
N LEU A 68 -90.10 -0.57 -23.70
CA LEU A 68 -89.28 -1.73 -24.08
C LEU A 68 -88.30 -1.39 -25.21
N LEU A 69 -88.71 -0.56 -26.16
CA LEU A 69 -87.85 -0.13 -27.26
C LEU A 69 -86.71 0.78 -26.77
N GLU A 70 -87.00 1.67 -25.82
CA GLU A 70 -85.99 2.51 -25.17
C GLU A 70 -84.94 1.66 -24.43
N GLN A 71 -85.38 0.69 -23.62
CA GLN A 71 -84.45 -0.27 -22.97
C GLN A 71 -83.65 -1.10 -23.97
N THR A 72 -84.24 -1.48 -25.10
CA THR A 72 -83.55 -2.25 -26.16
C THR A 72 -82.50 -1.39 -26.87
N MET A 73 -82.75 -0.08 -27.01
CA MET A 73 -81.80 0.86 -27.58
C MET A 73 -80.61 1.11 -26.63
N ASP A 74 -80.88 1.24 -25.34
CA ASP A 74 -79.85 1.38 -24.30
C ASP A 74 -78.93 0.15 -24.26
N LEU A 75 -79.52 -1.05 -24.25
CA LEU A 75 -78.76 -2.31 -24.32
C LEU A 75 -77.92 -2.43 -25.60
N ASN A 76 -78.41 -1.88 -26.72
CA ASN A 76 -77.67 -1.87 -27.98
C ASN A 76 -76.46 -0.91 -27.93
N GLU A 77 -76.59 0.23 -27.25
CA GLU A 77 -75.49 1.17 -27.02
C GLU A 77 -74.40 0.54 -26.12
N ASP A 78 -74.82 -0.14 -25.04
CA ASP A 78 -73.92 -0.91 -24.17
C ASP A 78 -73.17 -2.02 -24.93
N LEU A 79 -73.85 -2.73 -25.83
CA LEU A 79 -73.22 -3.77 -26.67
C LEU A 79 -72.14 -3.19 -27.57
N VAL A 80 -72.33 -2.00 -28.14
CA VAL A 80 -71.33 -1.30 -28.95
C VAL A 80 -70.13 -0.89 -28.09
N HIS A 81 -70.38 -0.34 -26.90
CA HIS A 81 -69.33 0.02 -25.95
C HIS A 81 -68.51 -1.20 -25.50
N LEU A 82 -69.17 -2.33 -25.26
CA LEU A 82 -68.54 -3.58 -24.90
C LEU A 82 -67.68 -4.13 -26.06
N GLN A 83 -68.17 -4.04 -27.30
CA GLN A 83 -67.42 -4.44 -28.49
C GLN A 83 -66.17 -3.58 -28.69
N HIS A 84 -66.27 -2.27 -28.49
CA HIS A 84 -65.11 -1.37 -28.55
C HIS A 84 -64.07 -1.70 -27.46
N SER A 85 -64.54 -1.91 -26.23
CA SER A 85 -63.69 -2.27 -25.09
C SER A 85 -62.98 -3.62 -25.30
N TYR A 86 -63.68 -4.59 -25.91
CA TYR A 86 -63.11 -5.89 -26.24
C TYR A 86 -62.05 -5.81 -27.34
N ASN A 87 -62.30 -5.04 -28.41
CA ASN A 87 -61.33 -4.81 -29.47
C ASN A 87 -60.06 -4.12 -28.92
N LYS A 88 -60.24 -3.11 -28.07
CA LYS A 88 -59.13 -2.43 -27.39
C LYS A 88 -58.35 -3.39 -26.49
N LEU A 89 -59.04 -4.22 -25.70
CA LEU A 89 -58.40 -5.24 -24.85
C LEU A 89 -57.60 -6.25 -25.67
N SER A 90 -58.11 -6.70 -26.81
CA SER A 90 -57.39 -7.59 -27.72
C SER A 90 -56.13 -6.92 -28.29
N GLU A 91 -56.19 -5.62 -28.61
CA GLU A 91 -55.05 -4.86 -29.10
C GLU A 91 -53.99 -4.66 -28.01
N ASP A 92 -54.42 -4.28 -26.80
CA ASP A 92 -53.54 -4.09 -25.65
C ASP A 92 -52.89 -5.42 -25.23
N THR A 93 -53.61 -6.54 -25.31
CA THR A 93 -53.06 -7.89 -25.07
C THR A 93 -51.98 -8.23 -26.09
N ARG A 94 -52.18 -7.89 -27.37
CA ARG A 94 -51.17 -8.09 -28.41
C ARG A 94 -49.92 -7.26 -28.13
N LYS A 95 -50.09 -5.95 -27.85
CA LYS A 95 -48.97 -5.05 -27.52
C LYS A 95 -48.20 -5.52 -26.28
N ALA A 96 -48.90 -5.97 -25.24
CA ALA A 96 -48.27 -6.50 -24.04
C ALA A 96 -47.47 -7.77 -24.35
N ASN A 97 -48.00 -8.66 -25.20
CA ASN A 97 -47.30 -9.88 -25.59
C ASN A 97 -46.05 -9.59 -26.44
N ASP A 98 -46.14 -8.63 -27.37
CA ASP A 98 -44.99 -8.18 -28.15
C ASP A 98 -43.90 -7.58 -27.25
N ALA A 99 -44.28 -6.72 -26.30
CA ALA A 99 -43.36 -6.14 -25.33
C ALA A 99 -42.71 -7.18 -24.40
N ILE A 100 -43.44 -8.24 -24.01
CA ILE A 100 -42.88 -9.36 -23.23
C ILE A 100 -41.86 -10.14 -24.05
N ASN A 101 -42.12 -10.37 -25.34
CA ASN A 101 -41.19 -11.06 -26.23
C ASN A 101 -39.91 -10.25 -26.45
N ASP A 102 -40.03 -8.94 -26.65
CA ASP A 102 -38.89 -8.03 -26.79
C ASP A 102 -38.07 -7.99 -25.49
N ALA A 103 -38.72 -7.86 -24.34
CA ALA A 103 -38.05 -7.94 -23.04
C ALA A 103 -37.34 -9.29 -22.84
N GLY A 104 -37.93 -10.39 -23.30
CA GLY A 104 -37.30 -11.72 -23.28
C GLY A 104 -36.03 -11.78 -24.13
N LYS A 105 -36.03 -11.13 -25.30
CA LYS A 105 -34.86 -11.03 -26.18
C LYS A 105 -33.76 -10.18 -25.55
N ASP A 106 -34.11 -9.04 -24.96
CA ASP A 106 -33.16 -8.16 -24.28
C ASP A 106 -32.50 -8.85 -23.08
N VAL A 107 -33.28 -9.62 -22.30
CA VAL A 107 -32.75 -10.41 -21.19
C VAL A 107 -31.80 -11.51 -21.67
N ALA A 108 -32.11 -12.17 -22.80
CA ALA A 108 -31.21 -13.15 -23.39
C ALA A 108 -29.89 -12.50 -23.85
N GLU A 109 -29.94 -11.36 -24.53
CA GLU A 109 -28.73 -10.62 -24.94
C GLU A 109 -27.90 -10.15 -23.74
N ALA A 110 -28.56 -9.64 -22.69
CA ALA A 110 -27.88 -9.24 -21.47
C ALA A 110 -27.19 -10.44 -20.78
N ARG A 111 -27.85 -11.62 -20.77
CA ARG A 111 -27.26 -12.85 -20.23
C ARG A 111 -26.01 -13.27 -21.01
N ASP A 112 -26.05 -13.20 -22.33
CA ASP A 112 -24.90 -13.54 -23.17
C ASP A 112 -23.73 -12.58 -22.93
N LYS A 113 -24.01 -11.28 -22.78
CA LYS A 113 -22.98 -10.29 -22.39
C LYS A 113 -22.39 -10.58 -21.01
N VAL A 114 -23.21 -10.97 -20.03
CA VAL A 114 -22.72 -11.35 -18.69
C VAL A 114 -21.81 -12.56 -18.77
N ASN A 115 -22.18 -13.58 -19.55
CA ASN A 115 -21.33 -14.76 -19.76
C ASN A 115 -19.99 -14.37 -20.40
N GLN A 116 -20.01 -13.48 -21.40
CA GLN A 116 -18.80 -12.98 -22.05
C GLN A 116 -17.88 -12.22 -21.06
N VAL A 117 -18.46 -11.42 -20.16
CA VAL A 117 -17.70 -10.72 -19.12
C VAL A 117 -17.08 -11.72 -18.14
N ASP A 118 -17.81 -12.78 -17.75
CA ASP A 118 -17.28 -13.82 -16.86
C ASP A 118 -16.09 -14.56 -17.51
N ASP A 119 -16.20 -14.91 -18.79
CA ASP A 119 -15.10 -15.49 -19.57
C ASP A 119 -13.87 -14.58 -19.62
N GLU A 120 -14.08 -13.27 -19.76
CA GLU A 120 -13.00 -12.29 -19.77
C GLU A 120 -12.36 -12.12 -18.39
N VAL A 121 -13.14 -12.13 -17.30
CA VAL A 121 -12.64 -12.14 -15.92
C VAL A 121 -11.78 -13.38 -15.67
N ASN A 122 -12.27 -14.56 -16.05
CA ASN A 122 -11.53 -15.81 -15.90
C ASN A 122 -10.22 -15.79 -16.70
N ARG A 123 -10.24 -15.26 -17.92
CA ARG A 123 -9.04 -15.06 -18.74
C ARG A 123 -8.04 -14.09 -18.09
N LEU A 124 -8.50 -13.00 -17.49
CA LEU A 124 -7.64 -12.05 -16.78
C LEU A 124 -7.04 -12.68 -15.52
N LEU A 125 -7.80 -13.46 -14.76
CA LEU A 125 -7.30 -14.19 -13.60
C LEU A 125 -6.17 -15.17 -13.98
N GLU A 126 -6.31 -15.90 -15.08
CA GLU A 126 -5.25 -16.78 -15.59
C GLU A 126 -3.98 -15.98 -15.95
N LYS A 127 -4.13 -14.78 -16.54
CA LYS A 127 -2.99 -13.89 -16.83
C LYS A 127 -2.33 -13.32 -15.57
N LEU A 128 -3.06 -13.18 -14.46
CA LEU A 128 -2.52 -12.69 -13.19
C LEU A 128 -1.72 -13.76 -12.42
N LYS A 129 -2.00 -15.06 -12.62
CA LYS A 129 -1.25 -16.16 -11.98
C LYS A 129 0.28 -16.08 -12.15
N PRO A 130 0.84 -15.92 -13.36
CA PRO A 130 2.29 -15.80 -13.53
C PRO A 130 2.87 -14.56 -12.85
N ILE A 131 2.13 -13.45 -12.80
CA ILE A 131 2.55 -12.21 -12.12
C ILE A 131 2.64 -12.43 -10.61
N LYS A 132 1.63 -13.07 -10.02
CA LYS A 132 1.63 -13.42 -8.59
C LYS A 132 2.76 -14.40 -8.24
N LYS A 133 3.07 -15.34 -9.14
CA LYS A 133 4.21 -16.26 -8.98
C LYS A 133 5.55 -15.52 -9.09
N LEU A 134 5.66 -14.54 -9.98
CA LEU A 134 6.85 -13.69 -10.10
C LEU A 134 7.07 -12.88 -8.82
N GLU A 135 6.02 -12.28 -8.27
CA GLU A 135 6.06 -11.52 -7.01
C GLU A 135 6.59 -12.38 -5.85
N SER A 136 6.04 -13.58 -5.67
CA SER A 136 6.48 -14.47 -4.58
C SER A 136 7.91 -14.95 -4.75
N ASN A 137 8.32 -15.26 -5.99
CA ASN A 137 9.70 -15.61 -6.31
C ASN A 137 10.66 -14.44 -6.05
N LEU A 138 10.30 -13.23 -6.45
CA LEU A 138 11.10 -12.03 -6.23
C LEU A 138 11.27 -11.75 -4.74
N ASN A 139 10.20 -11.84 -3.95
CA ASN A 139 10.24 -11.66 -2.50
C ASN A 139 11.16 -12.69 -1.83
N ARG A 140 11.07 -13.98 -2.23
CA ARG A 140 11.97 -15.02 -1.75
C ARG A 140 13.44 -14.74 -2.10
N ASN A 141 13.71 -14.38 -3.35
CA ASN A 141 15.07 -14.10 -3.82
C ASN A 141 15.67 -12.87 -3.10
N ILE A 142 14.89 -11.80 -2.91
CA ILE A 142 15.34 -10.61 -2.16
C ILE A 142 15.63 -10.97 -0.71
N SER A 143 14.80 -11.80 -0.07
CA SER A 143 15.06 -12.26 1.30
C SER A 143 16.37 -13.05 1.39
N GLN A 144 16.57 -14.00 0.48
CA GLN A 144 17.80 -14.80 0.42
C GLN A 144 19.04 -13.92 0.19
N LEU A 145 18.98 -12.98 -0.74
CA LEU A 145 20.08 -12.04 -1.00
C LEU A 145 20.38 -11.18 0.24
N ARG A 146 19.36 -10.68 0.94
CA ARG A 146 19.55 -9.94 2.20
C ARG A 146 20.26 -10.77 3.26
N ASP A 147 19.90 -12.04 3.40
CA ASP A 147 20.52 -12.92 4.38
C ASP A 147 21.95 -13.29 4.00
N LEU A 148 22.24 -13.51 2.71
CA LEU A 148 23.61 -13.70 2.22
C LEU A 148 24.47 -12.45 2.48
N ILE A 149 23.94 -11.25 2.24
CA ILE A 149 24.64 -9.98 2.54
C ILE A 149 24.91 -9.86 4.05
N LYS A 150 23.94 -10.18 4.90
CA LYS A 150 24.14 -10.18 6.37
C LYS A 150 25.22 -11.16 6.79
N GLN A 151 25.22 -12.38 6.23
CA GLN A 151 26.25 -13.38 6.50
C GLN A 151 27.63 -12.89 6.06
N ALA A 152 27.75 -12.36 4.85
CA ALA A 152 29.00 -11.80 4.33
C ALA A 152 29.54 -10.67 5.23
N ARG A 153 28.68 -9.74 5.68
CA ARG A 153 29.06 -8.69 6.64
C ARG A 153 29.50 -9.25 7.98
N LYS A 154 28.83 -10.28 8.49
CA LYS A 154 29.21 -10.95 9.74
C LYS A 154 30.58 -11.63 9.62
N GLN A 155 30.87 -12.25 8.48
CA GLN A 155 32.18 -12.83 8.19
C GLN A 155 33.25 -11.74 8.04
N ALA A 156 32.96 -10.64 7.34
CA ALA A 156 33.89 -9.52 7.25
C ALA A 156 34.20 -8.91 8.63
N ALA A 157 33.20 -8.79 9.51
CA ALA A 157 33.37 -8.27 10.86
C ALA A 157 34.18 -9.20 11.78
N SER A 158 34.28 -10.49 11.47
CA SER A 158 35.06 -11.47 12.25
C SER A 158 36.55 -11.48 11.90
N ILE A 159 36.96 -10.85 10.80
CA ILE A 159 38.37 -10.77 10.38
C ILE A 159 39.18 -9.95 11.40
N LYS A 160 40.20 -10.60 12.00
CA LYS A 160 41.07 -10.02 13.04
C LYS A 160 42.39 -9.42 12.52
N VAL A 161 42.56 -9.40 11.20
CA VAL A 161 43.74 -8.78 10.57
C VAL A 161 43.73 -7.29 10.85
N SER A 162 44.86 -6.72 11.26
CA SER A 162 44.97 -5.28 11.48
C SER A 162 44.94 -4.53 10.16
N VAL A 163 44.37 -3.34 10.12
CA VAL A 163 44.29 -2.53 8.91
C VAL A 163 45.41 -1.51 8.89
N GLN A 164 46.13 -1.44 7.78
CA GLN A 164 47.02 -0.33 7.53
C GLN A 164 46.20 0.84 7.02
N SER A 165 46.49 2.03 7.53
CA SER A 165 46.01 3.28 6.95
C SER A 165 47.21 4.18 6.75
N GLY A 166 47.45 4.58 5.49
CA GLY A 166 48.43 5.60 5.13
C GLY A 166 47.73 6.91 4.73
N SER A 167 48.49 7.88 4.21
CA SER A 167 48.03 9.24 3.88
C SER A 167 46.91 9.35 2.83
N GLY A 168 46.36 8.25 2.32
CA GLY A 168 45.17 8.22 1.47
C GLY A 168 44.14 7.15 1.82
N CYS A 169 44.45 6.21 2.73
CA CYS A 169 43.54 5.12 3.09
C CYS A 169 42.61 5.55 4.23
N VAL A 170 41.35 5.80 3.91
CA VAL A 170 40.34 6.19 4.90
C VAL A 170 39.12 5.29 4.78
N ARG A 171 38.74 4.67 5.90
CA ARG A 171 37.55 3.82 6.00
C ARG A 171 36.50 4.48 6.89
N THR A 172 35.24 4.33 6.50
CA THR A 172 34.08 4.79 7.30
C THR A 172 33.28 3.59 7.76
N TYR A 173 32.76 3.65 8.99
CA TYR A 173 32.03 2.57 9.62
C TYR A 173 30.63 3.03 10.03
N HIS A 174 29.76 2.07 10.34
CA HIS A 174 28.49 2.36 11.01
C HIS A 174 28.74 2.50 12.50
N ALA A 175 28.27 3.60 13.09
CA ALA A 175 28.25 3.75 14.53
C ALA A 175 27.07 2.93 15.09
N ASP A 176 27.34 1.79 15.72
CA ASP A 176 26.33 1.05 16.50
C ASP A 176 26.23 1.64 17.91
N ILE A 177 25.83 2.92 17.96
CA ILE A 177 25.72 3.76 19.15
C ILE A 177 24.28 4.24 19.34
N LYS A 178 23.92 4.52 20.60
CA LYS A 178 22.69 5.21 20.96
C LYS A 178 23.02 6.49 21.72
N LYS A 179 22.14 7.48 21.62
CA LYS A 179 22.22 8.70 22.46
C LYS A 179 22.29 8.29 23.94
N GLY A 180 23.25 8.83 24.66
CA GLY A 180 23.50 8.37 26.02
C GLY A 180 24.53 9.18 26.79
N THR A 181 24.58 8.93 28.09
CA THR A 181 25.52 9.59 29.02
C THR A 181 26.85 8.84 29.14
N TYR A 182 26.90 7.58 28.74
CA TYR A 182 28.09 6.74 28.85
C TYR A 182 28.62 6.35 27.48
N ASN A 183 29.94 6.38 27.29
CA ASN A 183 30.61 5.88 26.08
C ASN A 183 31.96 5.27 26.43
N MET A 184 32.35 4.17 25.78
CA MET A 184 33.67 3.57 25.93
C MET A 184 34.28 3.23 24.57
N VAL A 185 35.43 3.82 24.25
CA VAL A 185 36.18 3.58 23.03
C VAL A 185 37.47 2.86 23.37
N THR A 186 37.69 1.69 22.77
CA THR A 186 38.95 0.95 22.89
C THR A 186 39.61 0.82 21.53
N LEU A 187 40.86 1.28 21.41
CA LEU A 187 41.65 1.21 20.19
C LEU A 187 42.94 0.43 20.43
N ASN A 188 43.32 -0.36 19.44
CA ASN A 188 44.62 -1.00 19.39
C ASN A 188 45.43 -0.35 18.27
N VAL A 189 46.52 0.35 18.58
CA VAL A 189 47.25 1.16 17.61
C VAL A 189 48.75 0.86 17.62
N ARG A 190 49.37 0.91 16.44
CA ARG A 190 50.82 0.90 16.24
C ARG A 190 51.18 1.95 15.19
N THR A 191 52.02 2.91 15.54
CA THR A 191 52.47 3.98 14.63
C THR A 191 53.86 4.48 15.02
N THR A 192 54.56 5.08 14.06
CA THR A 192 55.82 5.83 14.26
C THR A 192 55.62 7.34 14.06
N VAL A 193 54.40 7.76 13.69
CA VAL A 193 54.06 9.17 13.43
C VAL A 193 53.52 9.81 14.70
N ALA A 194 54.02 11.00 15.03
CA ALA A 194 53.70 11.71 16.27
C ALA A 194 52.32 12.41 16.25
N ASP A 195 51.80 12.73 15.07
CA ASP A 195 50.54 13.46 14.85
C ASP A 195 49.58 12.60 14.03
N ASN A 196 48.46 12.17 14.62
CA ASN A 196 47.52 11.26 13.97
C ASN A 196 46.09 11.45 14.48
N LEU A 197 45.07 11.23 13.64
CA LEU A 197 43.68 11.06 14.06
C LEU A 197 43.34 9.57 14.18
N LEU A 198 43.13 9.07 15.40
CA LEU A 198 42.92 7.64 15.63
C LEU A 198 41.45 7.24 15.54
N PHE A 199 40.56 8.08 16.08
CA PHE A 199 39.12 7.85 16.11
C PHE A 199 38.38 9.16 16.05
N TYR A 200 37.29 9.21 15.28
CA TYR A 200 36.40 10.36 15.23
C TYR A 200 34.96 9.92 14.98
N LEU A 201 34.05 10.40 15.82
CA LEU A 201 32.62 10.15 15.74
C LEU A 201 31.88 11.49 15.91
N PRO A 202 31.56 12.18 14.80
CA PRO A 202 30.75 13.40 14.82
C PRO A 202 29.25 13.09 14.85
N SER A 203 28.46 13.99 15.42
CA SER A 203 27.02 14.02 15.18
C SER A 203 26.70 14.46 13.74
N ALA A 204 25.60 13.94 13.20
CA ALA A 204 25.09 14.39 11.91
C ALA A 204 24.43 15.78 12.02
N ASP A 205 23.72 16.03 13.13
CA ASP A 205 22.82 17.17 13.28
C ASP A 205 23.38 18.24 14.22
N THR A 206 24.18 17.87 15.22
CA THR A 206 24.71 18.81 16.23
C THR A 206 26.22 19.03 16.09
N SER A 207 26.82 19.75 17.05
CA SER A 207 28.28 19.89 17.19
C SER A 207 28.90 18.81 18.10
N ASP A 208 28.10 17.89 18.62
CA ASP A 208 28.55 16.81 19.49
C ASP A 208 29.53 15.88 18.76
N PHE A 209 30.57 15.43 19.47
CA PHE A 209 31.52 14.49 18.92
C PHE A 209 32.32 13.74 19.99
N LEU A 210 32.94 12.63 19.58
CA LEU A 210 34.04 11.98 20.29
C LEU A 210 35.27 11.91 19.38
N ALA A 211 36.45 12.23 19.89
CA ALA A 211 37.70 12.19 19.14
C ALA A 211 38.85 11.66 19.99
N ILE A 212 39.67 10.79 19.40
CA ILE A 212 40.97 10.39 19.94
C ILE A 212 42.02 10.72 18.88
N GLU A 213 42.98 11.55 19.24
CA GLU A 213 44.07 11.94 18.35
C GLU A 213 45.41 11.91 19.09
N MET A 214 46.49 11.93 18.32
CA MET A 214 47.85 12.08 18.81
C MET A 214 48.37 13.45 18.42
N ARG A 215 49.05 14.13 19.35
CA ARG A 215 49.81 15.35 19.08
C ARG A 215 51.17 15.23 19.76
N LYS A 216 52.24 15.44 18.99
CA LYS A 216 53.62 15.29 19.50
C LYS A 216 53.82 13.96 20.27
N GLY A 217 53.28 12.86 19.74
CA GLY A 217 53.43 11.52 20.32
C GLY A 217 52.49 11.19 21.49
N LYS A 218 51.84 12.19 22.09
CA LYS A 218 50.91 12.02 23.21
C LYS A 218 49.48 11.85 22.71
N VAL A 219 48.71 10.99 23.39
CA VAL A 219 47.30 10.75 23.06
C VAL A 219 46.41 11.72 23.81
N ILE A 220 45.43 12.26 23.09
CA ILE A 220 44.44 13.19 23.59
C ILE A 220 43.06 12.63 23.28
N PHE A 221 42.22 12.52 24.31
CA PHE A 221 40.79 12.24 24.18
C PHE A 221 40.01 13.55 24.35
N GLN A 222 39.14 13.85 23.39
CA GLN A 222 38.32 15.05 23.32
C GLN A 222 36.86 14.69 23.04
N TRP A 223 35.93 15.42 23.64
CA TRP A 223 34.51 15.24 23.42
C TRP A 223 33.76 16.54 23.58
N ASP A 224 32.64 16.69 22.87
CA ASP A 224 31.64 17.72 23.12
C ASP A 224 30.26 17.04 23.17
N VAL A 225 29.44 17.46 24.13
CA VAL A 225 28.09 16.96 24.39
C VAL A 225 27.07 18.10 24.39
N GLY A 226 27.39 19.22 23.75
CA GLY A 226 26.51 20.38 23.56
C GLY A 226 26.82 21.59 24.45
N SER A 227 27.81 21.50 25.34
CA SER A 227 28.19 22.61 26.26
C SER A 227 29.66 23.02 26.15
N GLY A 228 30.35 22.54 25.12
CA GLY A 228 31.76 22.82 24.89
C GLY A 228 32.65 21.61 25.15
N VAL A 229 33.91 21.77 24.74
CA VAL A 229 34.84 20.65 24.63
C VAL A 229 35.44 20.27 25.99
N GLY A 230 35.27 19.01 26.36
CA GLY A 230 36.09 18.33 27.36
C GLY A 230 37.34 17.72 26.72
N ARG A 231 38.45 17.73 27.44
CA ARG A 231 39.73 17.20 26.98
C ARG A 231 40.50 16.54 28.11
N VAL A 232 41.15 15.41 27.80
CA VAL A 232 42.17 14.78 28.64
C VAL A 232 43.35 14.39 27.75
N GLU A 233 44.57 14.69 28.20
CA GLU A 233 45.82 14.35 27.52
C GLU A 233 46.59 13.38 28.40
N TYR A 234 47.19 12.35 27.80
CA TYR A 234 47.98 11.37 28.53
C TYR A 234 49.44 11.81 28.63
N PRO A 235 49.96 12.18 29.82
CA PRO A 235 51.26 12.82 29.94
C PRO A 235 52.42 11.83 30.04
N SER A 236 52.17 10.58 30.44
CA SER A 236 53.21 9.69 30.99
C SER A 236 54.25 9.22 29.98
N PHE A 237 53.85 9.00 28.73
CA PHE A 237 54.76 8.55 27.67
C PHE A 237 54.16 8.74 26.27
N GLU A 238 55.04 8.73 25.28
CA GLU A 238 54.68 8.81 23.86
C GLU A 238 54.46 7.40 23.26
N ILE A 239 53.54 7.28 22.30
CA ILE A 239 53.17 5.99 21.70
C ILE A 239 53.61 5.81 20.24
N ASN A 240 54.29 6.79 19.66
CA ASN A 240 54.87 6.75 18.30
C ASN A 240 56.19 5.97 18.24
N THR A 241 56.32 4.89 19.02
CA THR A 241 57.53 4.06 19.11
C THR A 241 57.54 2.89 18.13
N GLY A 242 56.47 2.74 17.32
CA GLY A 242 56.30 1.58 16.46
C GLY A 242 55.90 0.29 17.19
N LYS A 243 55.57 0.37 18.49
CA LYS A 243 55.03 -0.74 19.30
C LYS A 243 53.50 -0.67 19.39
N TRP A 244 52.87 -1.75 19.85
CA TRP A 244 51.42 -1.82 20.02
C TRP A 244 50.97 -1.24 21.37
N TYR A 245 50.00 -0.34 21.34
CA TYR A 245 49.37 0.26 22.52
C TYR A 245 47.86 0.08 22.50
N ARG A 246 47.26 -0.24 23.65
CA ARG A 246 45.82 -0.27 23.84
C ARG A 246 45.40 1.03 24.49
N ILE A 247 44.58 1.80 23.81
CA ILE A 247 44.01 3.06 24.30
C ILE A 247 42.58 2.78 24.73
N GLU A 248 42.23 3.15 25.95
CA GLU A 248 40.87 3.07 26.49
C GLU A 248 40.44 4.47 26.91
N ALA A 249 39.48 5.02 26.18
CA ALA A 249 38.83 6.29 26.49
C ALA A 249 37.41 6.01 26.95
N GLU A 250 37.04 6.56 28.09
CA GLU A 250 35.74 6.36 28.72
C GLU A 250 35.14 7.71 29.06
N ARG A 251 33.85 7.89 28.78
CA ARG A 251 33.09 9.10 29.12
C ARG A 251 31.86 8.71 29.94
N SER A 252 31.63 9.41 31.04
CA SER A 252 30.42 9.34 31.85
C SER A 252 29.90 10.76 32.14
N GLY A 253 28.78 11.12 31.51
CA GLY A 253 28.24 12.46 31.47
C GLY A 253 29.27 13.44 30.89
N ARG A 254 29.71 14.39 31.72
CA ARG A 254 30.71 15.39 31.35
C ARG A 254 32.15 14.94 31.64
N ASN A 255 32.32 13.87 32.41
CA ASN A 255 33.62 13.39 32.84
C ASN A 255 34.18 12.41 31.81
N GLY A 256 35.44 12.55 31.47
CA GLY A 256 36.17 11.62 30.61
C GLY A 256 37.39 11.08 31.33
N SER A 257 37.81 9.88 30.96
CA SER A 257 39.07 9.29 31.42
C SER A 257 39.78 8.58 30.29
N LEU A 258 41.10 8.49 30.40
CA LEU A 258 41.99 7.93 29.39
C LEU A 258 43.04 7.05 30.07
N ILE A 259 43.15 5.80 29.62
CA ILE A 259 44.19 4.86 30.03
C ILE A 259 44.89 4.33 28.79
N ILE A 260 46.22 4.25 28.84
CA ILE A 260 47.03 3.69 27.76
C ILE A 260 47.88 2.56 28.31
N ARG A 261 47.79 1.38 27.69
CA ARG A 261 48.58 0.21 28.05
C ARG A 261 49.50 -0.19 26.91
N PRO A 262 50.83 -0.24 27.12
CA PRO A 262 51.71 -0.92 26.18
C PRO A 262 51.38 -2.42 26.16
N SER A 263 51.62 -3.07 25.03
CA SER A 263 51.32 -4.51 24.91
C SER A 263 52.42 -5.42 25.43
N GLU A 264 53.67 -4.94 25.42
CA GLU A 264 54.87 -5.70 25.76
C GLU A 264 55.85 -4.78 26.49
N GLY A 265 56.02 -5.03 27.79
CA GLY A 265 56.87 -4.21 28.65
C GLY A 265 56.47 -2.74 28.66
N GLY A 266 57.18 -1.94 29.44
CA GLY A 266 57.00 -0.49 29.45
C GLY A 266 56.31 0.04 30.71
N PRO A 267 56.02 1.35 30.72
CA PRO A 267 55.61 2.08 31.91
C PRO A 267 54.23 1.62 32.41
N THR A 268 54.07 1.65 33.74
CA THR A 268 52.81 1.34 34.41
C THR A 268 51.70 2.27 33.91
N PRO A 269 50.55 1.74 33.45
CA PRO A 269 49.43 2.55 33.02
C PRO A 269 48.87 3.39 34.18
N MET A 270 48.66 4.68 33.94
CA MET A 270 47.96 5.58 34.85
C MET A 270 46.60 5.94 34.25
N ARG A 271 45.62 6.28 35.08
CA ARG A 271 44.32 6.78 34.60
C ARG A 271 44.36 8.30 34.67
N GLU A 272 44.21 8.94 33.52
CA GLU A 272 44.05 10.39 33.43
C GLU A 272 42.57 10.74 33.32
N VAL A 273 42.17 11.88 33.88
CA VAL A 273 40.78 12.35 33.89
C VAL A 273 40.68 13.78 33.37
N GLY A 274 39.57 14.08 32.71
CA GLY A 274 39.22 15.41 32.25
C GLY A 274 37.72 15.64 32.37
N GLN A 275 37.28 16.89 32.26
CA GLN A 275 35.85 17.25 32.36
C GLN A 275 35.49 18.27 31.28
N ALA A 276 34.30 18.11 30.70
CA ALA A 276 33.66 19.13 29.87
C ALA A 276 32.98 20.21 30.74
N PRO A 277 32.77 21.42 30.18
CA PRO A 277 32.07 22.51 30.88
C PRO A 277 30.69 22.07 31.40
N LYS A 278 30.17 22.76 32.43
CA LYS A 278 28.84 22.46 32.99
C LYS A 278 27.74 22.73 31.95
N GLY A 279 26.71 21.88 31.96
CA GLY A 279 25.58 21.96 31.04
C GLY A 279 25.08 20.55 30.66
N TYR A 280 24.99 20.29 29.36
CA TYR A 280 24.54 19.01 28.80
C TYR A 280 25.45 17.83 29.21
N THR A 281 24.87 16.63 29.24
CA THR A 281 25.53 15.39 29.68
C THR A 281 25.33 14.22 28.70
N ILE A 282 24.41 14.38 27.76
CA ILE A 282 24.01 13.37 26.78
C ILE A 282 24.74 13.66 25.48
N LEU A 283 25.41 12.64 24.92
CA LEU A 283 25.98 12.73 23.59
C LEU A 283 24.87 12.49 22.56
N ASP A 284 24.59 13.49 21.73
CA ASP A 284 23.60 13.41 20.67
C ASP A 284 24.21 12.88 19.36
N VAL A 285 24.51 11.58 19.36
CA VAL A 285 24.97 10.84 18.18
C VAL A 285 24.07 9.62 17.99
N ASP A 286 23.61 9.40 16.75
CA ASP A 286 22.79 8.26 16.37
C ASP A 286 23.47 7.35 15.34
N ASN A 287 22.78 6.31 14.89
CA ASN A 287 23.29 5.32 13.94
C ASN A 287 23.47 5.83 12.49
N LYS A 288 23.06 7.08 12.19
CA LYS A 288 23.28 7.72 10.89
C LYS A 288 24.67 8.34 10.82
N ALA A 289 25.27 8.66 11.97
CA ALA A 289 26.58 9.26 12.07
C ALA A 289 27.67 8.37 11.43
N PRO A 290 28.56 8.95 10.61
CA PRO A 290 29.72 8.22 10.11
C PRO A 290 30.74 8.04 11.22
N LEU A 291 31.21 6.80 11.43
CA LEU A 291 32.32 6.52 12.33
C LEU A 291 33.64 6.44 11.55
N PHE A 292 34.67 7.13 12.01
CA PHE A 292 36.00 7.12 11.41
C PHE A 292 37.01 6.48 12.36
N VAL A 293 37.79 5.54 11.85
CA VAL A 293 38.88 4.88 12.58
C VAL A 293 40.13 4.91 11.70
N GLY A 294 41.19 5.54 12.19
CA GLY A 294 42.43 5.70 11.44
C GLY A 294 42.33 6.77 10.34
N GLY A 295 41.99 8.00 10.71
CA GLY A 295 41.84 9.13 9.80
C GLY A 295 40.39 9.36 9.35
N MET A 296 40.14 10.52 8.75
CA MET A 296 38.82 10.94 8.26
C MET A 296 38.89 11.45 6.82
N LYS A 297 37.77 11.42 6.11
CA LYS A 297 37.70 11.95 4.73
C LYS A 297 37.81 13.47 4.79
N GLU A 298 38.45 14.08 3.79
CA GLU A 298 38.58 15.54 3.69
C GLU A 298 37.22 16.26 3.64
N THR A 299 36.21 15.60 3.05
CA THR A 299 34.85 16.13 2.95
C THR A 299 34.02 15.98 4.22
N ALA A 300 34.53 15.32 5.26
CA ALA A 300 33.79 15.09 6.49
C ALA A 300 33.79 16.34 7.38
N LYS A 301 32.62 16.65 7.97
CA LYS A 301 32.46 17.75 8.93
C LYS A 301 33.39 17.53 10.14
N LYS A 302 34.34 18.45 10.34
CA LYS A 302 35.34 18.39 11.40
C LYS A 302 35.11 19.50 12.43
N HIS A 303 35.13 19.16 13.70
CA HIS A 303 35.14 20.16 14.77
C HIS A 303 36.49 20.88 14.84
N ASP A 304 36.52 22.21 15.04
CA ASP A 304 37.75 23.03 14.96
C ASP A 304 38.85 22.63 15.94
N VAL A 305 38.46 22.02 17.05
CA VAL A 305 39.39 21.53 18.07
C VAL A 305 40.20 20.33 17.58
N VAL A 306 39.67 19.53 16.65
CA VAL A 306 40.35 18.39 16.05
C VAL A 306 41.33 18.89 14.99
N LYS A 307 42.63 18.79 15.29
CA LYS A 307 43.68 19.40 14.44
C LYS A 307 44.22 18.43 13.40
N ARG A 308 44.15 17.12 13.65
CA ARG A 308 44.64 16.08 12.75
C ARG A 308 43.49 15.40 12.02
N THR A 309 43.70 15.01 10.77
CA THR A 309 42.71 14.33 9.91
C THR A 309 43.23 13.02 9.34
N THR A 310 44.54 12.82 9.35
CA THR A 310 45.21 11.65 8.76
C THR A 310 45.70 10.70 9.82
N PHE A 311 45.88 9.44 9.44
CA PHE A 311 46.55 8.43 10.24
C PHE A 311 47.56 7.71 9.37
N THR A 312 48.76 7.47 9.91
CA THR A 312 49.75 6.60 9.28
C THR A 312 50.20 5.55 10.28
N GLY A 313 49.83 4.30 10.02
CA GLY A 313 50.17 3.18 10.88
C GLY A 313 49.22 2.00 10.74
N CYS A 314 49.15 1.21 11.80
CA CYS A 314 48.35 0.01 11.90
C CYS A 314 47.29 0.17 12.99
N MET A 315 46.03 -0.06 12.61
CA MET A 315 44.92 -0.16 13.54
C MET A 315 44.54 -1.64 13.70
N GLY A 316 44.64 -2.13 14.92
CA GLY A 316 44.15 -3.45 15.33
C GLY A 316 42.66 -3.38 15.66
N GLU A 317 42.16 -4.36 16.43
CA GLU A 317 40.76 -4.39 16.83
C GLU A 317 40.35 -3.09 17.55
N ALA A 318 39.14 -2.62 17.23
CA ALA A 318 38.58 -1.42 17.81
C ALA A 318 37.15 -1.71 18.30
N PHE A 319 36.81 -1.14 19.44
CA PHE A 319 35.53 -1.36 20.11
C PHE A 319 34.89 -0.02 20.48
N LEU A 320 33.57 0.04 20.31
CA LEU A 320 32.72 1.14 20.77
C LEU A 320 31.62 0.54 21.65
N ASP A 321 31.52 1.00 22.89
CA ASP A 321 30.57 0.53 23.90
C ASP A 321 30.58 -1.00 24.07
N GLY A 322 31.79 -1.58 24.03
CA GLY A 322 32.02 -3.02 24.14
C GLY A 322 31.73 -3.83 22.86
N LYS A 323 31.17 -3.21 21.82
CA LYS A 323 30.92 -3.87 20.53
C LYS A 323 32.12 -3.71 19.59
N SER A 324 32.53 -4.80 18.96
CA SER A 324 33.57 -4.78 17.94
C SER A 324 33.10 -4.01 16.71
N ILE A 325 33.88 -3.03 16.26
CA ILE A 325 33.58 -2.26 15.04
C ILE A 325 33.72 -3.14 13.79
N GLY A 326 34.66 -4.11 13.80
CA GLY A 326 34.93 -4.99 12.66
C GLY A 326 35.53 -4.21 11.48
N LEU A 327 36.84 -3.91 11.55
CA LEU A 327 37.48 -2.96 10.63
C LEU A 327 37.44 -3.34 9.15
N TRP A 328 37.17 -4.60 8.81
CA TRP A 328 36.96 -5.09 7.44
C TRP A 328 35.50 -5.06 6.98
N ASN A 329 34.55 -4.82 7.88
CA ASN A 329 33.14 -4.54 7.57
C ASN A 329 32.91 -3.02 7.47
N PHE A 330 33.71 -2.35 6.64
CA PHE A 330 33.60 -0.91 6.41
C PHE A 330 32.40 -0.60 5.49
N ARG A 331 31.82 0.59 5.66
CA ARG A 331 30.75 1.13 4.80
C ARG A 331 31.30 1.67 3.49
N THR A 332 32.38 2.44 3.56
CA THR A 332 33.09 2.96 2.40
C THR A 332 34.59 2.97 2.67
N THR A 333 35.38 2.87 1.62
CA THR A 333 36.83 3.02 1.64
C THR A 333 37.23 4.08 0.62
N GLY A 334 38.31 4.81 0.90
CA GLY A 334 38.97 5.71 -0.04
C GLY A 334 40.47 5.44 -0.01
N GLY A 335 41.13 5.59 -1.16
CA GLY A 335 42.55 5.27 -1.36
C GLY A 335 42.87 3.77 -1.34
N ASP A 336 44.16 3.46 -1.42
CA ASP A 336 44.67 2.09 -1.40
C ASP A 336 44.92 1.61 0.04
N CYS A 337 44.27 0.50 0.39
CA CYS A 337 44.02 0.11 1.76
C CYS A 337 44.41 -1.35 1.97
N SER A 338 45.53 -1.58 2.66
CA SER A 338 46.08 -2.91 2.93
C SER A 338 45.83 -3.37 4.38
N GLY A 339 46.12 -4.65 4.64
CA GLY A 339 46.27 -5.18 5.99
C GLY A 339 47.72 -5.03 6.48
N CYS A 340 47.93 -5.12 7.78
CA CYS A 340 49.26 -5.18 8.37
C CYS A 340 49.33 -6.14 9.57
N VAL A 341 50.53 -6.24 10.16
CA VAL A 341 50.92 -7.22 11.19
C VAL A 341 49.85 -7.37 12.28
N VAL A 342 49.53 -8.61 12.64
CA VAL A 342 48.60 -8.90 13.74
C VAL A 342 49.27 -8.58 15.08
N ARG A 343 48.53 -7.92 15.99
CA ARG A 343 49.03 -7.46 17.30
C ARG A 343 49.64 -8.58 18.16
N TYR A 344 49.12 -9.81 18.06
CA TYR A 344 49.71 -11.03 18.60
C TYR A 344 49.16 -12.22 17.82
N MET A 345 50.01 -13.01 17.15
CA MET A 345 49.79 -14.46 17.17
C MET A 345 50.62 -14.97 18.33
N SER A 346 50.00 -15.55 19.35
CA SER A 346 50.78 -16.45 20.20
C SER A 346 51.43 -17.46 19.25
N SER A 347 52.71 -17.76 19.48
CA SER A 347 53.51 -18.71 18.71
C SER A 347 52.85 -20.10 18.59
N PHE A 348 51.80 -20.38 19.38
CA PHE A 348 50.96 -21.58 19.30
C PHE A 348 49.96 -21.61 18.13
N LEU A 349 49.55 -20.46 17.56
CA LEU A 349 48.53 -20.43 16.50
C LEU A 349 49.12 -20.38 15.07
N CYS A 350 50.43 -20.17 14.92
CA CYS A 350 51.07 -20.15 13.60
C CYS A 350 51.04 -21.52 12.91
N SER A 351 51.15 -22.60 13.69
CA SER A 351 51.09 -23.97 13.14
C SER A 351 49.69 -24.39 12.67
N PHE A 352 48.61 -23.77 13.17
CA PHE A 352 47.24 -24.10 12.78
C PHE A 352 46.68 -23.21 11.67
N TYR A 353 47.01 -21.91 11.66
CA TYR A 353 46.47 -20.97 10.67
C TYR A 353 47.17 -21.01 9.32
N HIS A 354 48.41 -21.52 9.24
CA HIS A 354 49.12 -21.63 7.96
C HIS A 354 48.40 -22.59 6.98
N ILE A 355 47.63 -23.56 7.49
CA ILE A 355 46.88 -24.53 6.65
C ILE A 355 45.54 -23.96 6.16
N LEU A 356 44.87 -23.10 6.93
CA LEU A 356 43.52 -22.61 6.61
C LEU A 356 43.49 -21.35 5.75
N LEU A 357 44.40 -20.41 5.95
CA LEU A 357 44.44 -19.17 5.14
C LEU A 357 45.05 -19.40 3.75
N CYS A 358 45.97 -20.35 3.61
CA CYS A 358 46.63 -20.64 2.33
C CYS A 358 45.71 -21.33 1.30
N ARG A 359 44.58 -21.93 1.74
CA ARG A 359 43.60 -22.53 0.82
C ARG A 359 42.59 -21.54 0.23
N SER A 360 42.37 -20.38 0.85
CA SER A 360 41.32 -19.43 0.40
C SER A 360 41.84 -18.16 -0.31
N PHE A 361 43.12 -17.81 -0.16
CA PHE A 361 43.72 -16.62 -0.77
C PHE A 361 44.94 -16.99 -1.61
N LYS A 362 44.73 -17.63 -2.76
CA LYS A 362 45.80 -18.05 -3.67
C LYS A 362 46.33 -16.93 -4.60
N SER A 363 46.01 -15.66 -4.36
CA SER A 363 46.31 -14.58 -5.33
C SER A 363 47.05 -13.34 -4.79
N TYR A 364 47.39 -13.22 -3.50
CA TYR A 364 47.99 -11.98 -2.98
C TYR A 364 49.11 -12.15 -1.95
N CYS A 365 49.97 -13.16 -2.11
CA CYS A 365 51.27 -13.17 -1.44
C CYS A 365 52.36 -12.95 -2.50
N VAL A 366 52.74 -11.69 -2.69
CA VAL A 366 54.01 -11.34 -3.34
C VAL A 366 55.10 -11.59 -2.29
N THR A 367 55.93 -12.60 -2.55
CA THR A 367 57.16 -12.88 -1.80
C THR A 367 58.20 -11.79 -2.04
N PRO A 368 58.88 -11.26 -1.01
CA PRO A 368 60.10 -10.50 -1.22
C PRO A 368 61.27 -11.48 -1.40
N PHE A 369 62.09 -11.25 -2.43
CA PHE A 369 63.46 -11.76 -2.53
C PHE A 369 64.38 -10.99 -1.57
#